data_AF-A0A9C8VA41-F1
#
_entry.id   AF-A0A9C8VA41-F1
#
_cell.length_a   1.000
_cell.length_b   1.000
_cell.length_c   1.000
_cell.angle_alpha   90.00
_cell.angle_beta   90.00
_cell.angle_gamma   90.00
#
_symmetry.space_group_name_H-M   'P 1'
#
loop_
_entity.id
_entity.type
_entity.pdbx_description
1 polymer ?
#
loop_
_entity_poly.entity_id
_entity_poly.type
_entity_poly.pdbx_seq_one_letter_code
_entity_poly.pdbx_strand_id
1 'polypeptide(L)'
;MIIGPIKFELYTPDDFPKWIEYSAIWACEYHSRLWFYDSRTQSYDPDSKPKDPEQRRKAINTLRRPIRCLVSLAMKDTWLKISDLIYPGEADKSQAWFAKAIISSGVHPKSELMTKGDAAKWKKDAISKLAKAKDALNSMPDNYLDFFNNYRAVRLSCLQPSQMHDNDVSFSAMSWCLGTGVDHPIPVLEDALKALRETQFTPSFSGTHTIGESAERQFFVRSLTAAMIEKTGKKYRKIVAETTAAAFDCNITEREIIRLTKTLDDDTISNAKGYLLSMISDDFIADLCKDSEIAKASWERDLK
;
A
#
# COMPACT_ATOMS: atom_id res chain seq x y z
N MET A 1 -10.01 19.61 -1.02
CA MET A 1 -8.70 19.84 -1.65
C MET A 1 -8.91 19.70 -3.15
N ILE A 2 -8.96 20.80 -3.88
CA ILE A 2 -9.15 20.76 -5.34
C ILE A 2 -7.76 20.57 -5.93
N ILE A 3 -7.45 19.35 -6.33
CA ILE A 3 -6.23 19.05 -7.09
C ILE A 3 -6.44 19.72 -8.46
N GLY A 4 -5.48 20.55 -8.89
CA GLY A 4 -5.50 21.16 -10.23
C GLY A 4 -5.59 20.11 -11.35
N PRO A 5 -5.69 20.52 -12.63
CA PRO A 5 -5.82 19.59 -13.75
C PRO A 5 -4.73 18.52 -13.69
N ILE A 6 -5.15 17.28 -13.42
CA ILE A 6 -4.22 16.18 -13.12
C ILE A 6 -3.73 15.63 -14.45
N LYS A 7 -2.49 15.95 -14.81
CA LYS A 7 -1.85 15.47 -16.04
C LYS A 7 -1.17 14.13 -15.82
N PHE A 8 -1.30 13.23 -16.78
CA PHE A 8 -0.39 12.09 -16.91
C PHE A 8 1.03 12.59 -17.14
N GLU A 9 1.97 12.08 -16.34
CA GLU A 9 3.37 12.51 -16.46
C GLU A 9 4.32 11.40 -16.87
N LEU A 10 3.90 10.13 -16.73
CA LEU A 10 4.72 8.98 -17.08
C LEU A 10 4.26 8.25 -18.35
N TYR A 11 2.94 8.17 -18.58
CA TYR A 11 2.34 7.45 -19.71
C TYR A 11 1.06 8.12 -20.15
N THR A 12 0.78 8.19 -21.45
CA THR A 12 -0.51 8.61 -21.99
C THR A 12 -1.45 7.41 -22.16
N PRO A 13 -2.79 7.62 -22.20
CA PRO A 13 -3.74 6.54 -22.47
C PRO A 13 -3.46 5.77 -23.77
N ASP A 14 -2.95 6.47 -24.78
CA ASP A 14 -2.59 5.91 -26.09
C ASP A 14 -1.37 4.98 -26.03
N ASP A 15 -0.57 5.04 -24.96
CA ASP A 15 0.55 4.11 -24.73
C ASP A 15 0.08 2.71 -24.30
N PHE A 16 -1.21 2.53 -24.01
CA PHE A 16 -1.77 1.27 -23.52
C PHE A 16 -2.67 0.59 -24.55
N PRO A 17 -2.76 -0.76 -24.52
CA PRO A 17 -3.65 -1.48 -25.41
C PRO A 17 -5.13 -1.13 -25.20
N LYS A 18 -5.90 -1.08 -26.28
CA LYS A 18 -7.34 -0.74 -26.26
C LYS A 18 -8.25 -1.72 -25.49
N TRP A 19 -7.73 -2.86 -25.06
CA TRP A 19 -8.47 -3.80 -24.20
C TRP A 19 -8.37 -3.44 -22.71
N ILE A 20 -7.57 -2.43 -22.38
CA ILE A 20 -7.41 -1.91 -21.03
C ILE A 20 -8.27 -0.66 -20.89
N GLU A 21 -9.11 -0.65 -19.86
CA GLU A 21 -9.92 0.49 -19.49
C GLU A 21 -9.08 1.56 -18.80
N TYR A 22 -9.47 2.82 -18.98
CA TYR A 22 -8.69 3.96 -18.52
C TYR A 22 -8.48 3.97 -17.00
N SER A 23 -9.50 3.57 -16.22
CA SER A 23 -9.42 3.49 -14.77
C SER A 23 -8.36 2.51 -14.26
N ALA A 24 -8.05 1.43 -14.99
CA ALA A 24 -7.00 0.48 -14.64
C ALA A 24 -5.60 1.10 -14.80
N ILE A 25 -5.42 1.91 -15.84
CA ILE A 25 -4.21 2.71 -16.06
C ILE A 25 -4.07 3.75 -14.94
N TRP A 26 -5.17 4.46 -14.65
CA TRP A 26 -5.24 5.46 -13.59
C TRP A 26 -4.93 4.86 -12.21
N ALA A 27 -5.37 3.64 -11.92
CA ALA A 27 -5.03 2.93 -10.68
C ALA A 27 -3.51 2.81 -10.48
N CYS A 28 -2.79 2.45 -11.55
CA CYS A 28 -1.35 2.28 -11.55
C CYS A 28 -0.62 3.61 -11.38
N GLU A 29 -1.09 4.65 -12.07
CA GLU A 29 -0.52 5.99 -11.95
C GLU A 29 -0.80 6.61 -10.59
N TYR A 30 -2.03 6.53 -10.09
CA TYR A 30 -2.38 7.01 -8.75
C TYR A 30 -1.49 6.36 -7.68
N HIS A 31 -1.28 5.04 -7.77
CA HIS A 31 -0.36 4.35 -6.88
C HIS A 31 1.08 4.86 -7.02
N SER A 32 1.55 5.15 -8.25
CA SER A 32 2.87 5.73 -8.50
C SER A 32 3.06 7.06 -7.78
N ARG A 33 2.04 7.92 -7.79
CA ARG A 33 2.09 9.24 -7.16
C ARG A 33 2.31 9.15 -5.66
N LEU A 34 1.74 8.13 -5.00
CA LEU A 34 1.98 7.88 -3.56
C LEU A 34 3.45 7.58 -3.24
N TRP A 35 4.22 7.04 -4.20
CA TRP A 35 5.66 6.80 -4.02
C TRP A 35 6.53 8.04 -4.21
N PHE A 36 6.01 9.04 -4.93
CA PHE A 36 6.69 10.31 -5.20
C PHE A 36 6.09 11.47 -4.38
N TYR A 37 5.17 11.16 -3.46
CA TYR A 37 4.60 12.14 -2.55
C TYR A 37 5.60 12.48 -1.45
N ASP A 38 6.06 13.73 -1.41
CA ASP A 38 6.85 14.23 -0.29
C ASP A 38 5.89 14.73 0.80
N SER A 39 5.85 13.99 1.92
CA SER A 39 5.01 14.34 3.07
C SER A 39 5.40 15.67 3.72
N ARG A 40 6.60 16.20 3.45
CA ARG A 40 7.07 17.49 3.97
C ARG A 40 6.52 18.66 3.18
N THR A 41 6.40 18.52 1.87
CA THR A 41 5.88 19.58 0.98
C THR A 41 4.39 19.41 0.69
N GLN A 42 3.81 18.27 1.08
CA GLN A 42 2.46 17.84 0.71
C GLN A 42 2.20 17.91 -0.80
N SER A 43 3.26 17.92 -1.60
CA SER A 43 3.21 18.06 -3.04
C SER A 43 3.73 16.77 -3.66
N TYR A 44 3.06 16.35 -4.72
CA TYR A 44 3.63 15.42 -5.67
C TYR A 44 4.55 16.23 -6.58
N ASP A 45 5.85 15.93 -6.55
CA ASP A 45 6.84 16.54 -7.44
C ASP A 45 7.49 15.42 -8.28
N PRO A 46 7.04 15.21 -9.52
CA PRO A 46 7.62 14.21 -10.43
C PRO A 46 9.09 14.50 -10.81
N ASP A 47 9.49 15.76 -10.74
CA ASP A 47 10.85 16.21 -11.03
C ASP A 47 11.76 16.07 -9.81
N SER A 48 11.17 15.99 -8.60
CA SER A 48 11.82 15.43 -7.41
C SER A 48 12.01 13.92 -7.57
N LYS A 49 12.87 13.55 -8.51
CA LYS A 49 13.46 12.21 -8.56
C LYS A 49 13.91 11.88 -7.13
N PRO A 50 13.62 10.67 -6.61
CA PRO A 50 14.16 10.26 -5.33
C PRO A 50 15.67 10.51 -5.39
N LYS A 51 16.15 11.45 -4.56
CA LYS A 51 17.57 11.86 -4.58
C LYS A 51 18.47 10.66 -4.26
N ASP A 52 17.91 9.67 -3.58
CA ASP A 52 18.48 8.35 -3.33
C ASP A 52 18.24 7.39 -4.54
N PRO A 53 19.31 6.95 -5.22
CA PRO A 53 19.24 5.97 -6.31
C PRO A 53 18.55 4.66 -5.92
N GLU A 54 18.62 4.24 -4.65
CA GLU A 54 18.01 3.00 -4.20
C GLU A 54 16.48 3.11 -4.10
N GLN A 55 15.97 4.22 -3.57
CA GLN A 55 14.53 4.54 -3.57
C GLN A 55 13.98 4.69 -4.98
N ARG A 56 14.74 5.31 -5.89
CA ARG A 56 14.36 5.44 -7.30
C ARG A 56 14.26 4.08 -7.99
N ARG A 57 15.26 3.21 -7.79
CA ARG A 57 15.24 1.84 -8.32
C ARG A 57 14.06 1.05 -7.76
N LYS A 58 13.76 1.21 -6.46
CA LYS A 58 12.61 0.56 -5.80
C LYS A 58 11.28 1.05 -6.38
N ALA A 59 11.05 2.37 -6.49
CA ALA A 59 9.83 2.93 -7.08
C ALA A 59 9.62 2.47 -8.53
N ILE A 60 10.68 2.51 -9.36
CA ILE A 60 10.63 2.03 -10.75
C ILE A 60 10.31 0.54 -10.81
N ASN A 61 10.91 -0.29 -9.94
CA ASN A 61 10.62 -1.72 -9.89
C ASN A 61 9.19 -2.02 -9.42
N THR A 62 8.67 -1.26 -8.46
CA THR A 62 7.28 -1.37 -7.99
C THR A 62 6.28 -1.05 -9.09
N LEU A 63 6.58 -0.08 -9.96
CA LEU A 63 5.73 0.31 -11.10
C LEU A 63 5.86 -0.60 -12.31
N ARG A 64 7.05 -1.16 -12.53
CA ARG A 64 7.32 -2.03 -13.67
C ARG A 64 6.40 -3.25 -13.68
N ARG A 65 6.04 -3.81 -12.52
CA ARG A 65 5.19 -5.01 -12.43
C ARG A 65 3.74 -4.78 -12.89
N PRO A 66 2.98 -3.83 -12.31
CA PRO A 66 1.63 -3.56 -12.78
C PRO A 66 1.61 -3.09 -14.23
N ILE A 67 2.59 -2.29 -14.67
CA ILE A 67 2.68 -1.87 -16.09
C ILE A 67 2.87 -3.06 -17.02
N ARG A 68 3.77 -4.00 -16.69
CA ARG A 68 3.93 -5.25 -17.46
C ARG A 68 2.61 -6.02 -17.57
N CYS A 69 1.80 -6.06 -16.51
CA CYS A 69 0.49 -6.69 -16.56
C CYS A 69 -0.48 -5.97 -17.51
N LEU A 70 -0.45 -4.63 -17.57
CA LEU A 70 -1.31 -3.86 -18.47
C LEU A 70 -0.97 -4.08 -19.96
N VAL A 71 0.33 -4.09 -20.29
CA VAL A 71 0.78 -4.12 -21.70
C VAL A 71 1.06 -5.51 -22.24
N SER A 72 1.11 -6.54 -21.38
CA SER A 72 1.42 -7.92 -21.81
C SER A 72 0.30 -8.48 -22.69
N LEU A 73 0.66 -8.93 -23.90
CA LEU A 73 -0.29 -9.61 -24.79
C LEU A 73 -0.85 -10.89 -24.17
N ALA A 74 -0.04 -11.60 -23.36
CA ALA A 74 -0.48 -12.81 -22.65
C ALA A 74 -1.57 -12.51 -21.60
N MET A 75 -1.73 -11.26 -21.18
CA MET A 75 -2.76 -10.82 -20.24
C MET A 75 -4.06 -10.38 -20.92
N LYS A 76 -4.11 -10.29 -22.27
CA LYS A 76 -5.29 -9.78 -22.99
C LYS A 76 -6.56 -10.53 -22.61
N ASP A 77 -6.55 -11.86 -22.69
CA ASP A 77 -7.72 -12.68 -22.38
C ASP A 77 -8.07 -12.61 -20.90
N THR A 78 -7.07 -12.44 -20.03
CA THR A 78 -7.25 -12.23 -18.59
C THR A 78 -8.02 -10.94 -18.32
N TRP A 79 -7.62 -9.82 -18.92
CA TRP A 79 -8.27 -8.52 -18.76
C TRP A 79 -9.69 -8.51 -19.30
N LEU A 80 -9.91 -9.09 -20.49
CA LEU A 80 -11.25 -9.25 -21.06
C LEU A 80 -12.14 -10.11 -20.15
N LYS A 81 -11.61 -11.21 -19.61
CA LYS A 81 -12.35 -12.04 -18.66
C LYS A 81 -12.66 -11.31 -17.35
N ILE A 82 -11.72 -10.51 -16.83
CA ILE A 82 -11.90 -9.73 -15.60
C ILE A 82 -13.03 -8.72 -15.76
N SER A 83 -13.15 -8.11 -16.94
CA SER A 83 -14.14 -7.06 -17.25
C SER A 83 -15.58 -7.47 -16.89
N ASP A 84 -15.92 -8.74 -17.07
CA ASP A 84 -17.25 -9.28 -16.75
C ASP A 84 -17.29 -10.07 -15.43
N LEU A 85 -16.12 -10.39 -14.85
CA LEU A 85 -16.03 -11.30 -13.71
C LEU A 85 -16.26 -10.60 -12.37
N ILE A 86 -15.75 -9.38 -12.20
CA ILE A 86 -15.67 -8.71 -10.90
C ILE A 86 -16.94 -7.91 -10.59
N TYR A 87 -17.32 -7.02 -11.50
CA TYR A 87 -18.59 -6.31 -11.54
C TYR A 87 -19.20 -6.52 -12.94
N PRO A 88 -20.10 -7.51 -13.08
CA PRO A 88 -20.67 -7.85 -14.38
C PRO A 88 -21.33 -6.65 -15.06
N GLY A 89 -20.94 -6.34 -16.30
CA GLY A 89 -21.43 -5.18 -17.05
C GLY A 89 -20.74 -3.85 -16.74
N GLU A 90 -19.84 -3.80 -15.78
CA GLU A 90 -19.05 -2.63 -15.40
C GLU A 90 -17.55 -2.91 -15.66
N ALA A 91 -17.18 -2.99 -16.95
CA ALA A 91 -15.83 -3.34 -17.38
C ALA A 91 -14.75 -2.43 -16.76
N ASP A 92 -14.97 -1.11 -16.80
CA ASP A 92 -14.08 -0.11 -16.23
C ASP A 92 -13.80 -0.38 -14.75
N LYS A 93 -14.87 -0.49 -13.94
CA LYS A 93 -14.77 -0.78 -12.51
C LYS A 93 -14.11 -2.12 -12.21
N SER A 94 -14.40 -3.15 -13.01
CA SER A 94 -13.80 -4.47 -12.88
C SER A 94 -12.29 -4.46 -13.13
N GLN A 95 -11.85 -3.76 -14.18
CA GLN A 95 -10.44 -3.62 -14.49
C GLN A 95 -9.72 -2.70 -13.48
N ALA A 96 -10.36 -1.63 -13.02
CA ALA A 96 -9.84 -0.77 -11.94
C ALA A 96 -9.56 -1.56 -10.66
N TRP A 97 -10.54 -2.37 -10.23
CA TRP A 97 -10.40 -3.25 -9.07
C TRP A 97 -9.24 -4.23 -9.26
N PHE A 98 -9.14 -4.85 -10.43
CA PHE A 98 -8.09 -5.83 -10.68
C PHE A 98 -6.69 -5.21 -10.74
N ALA A 99 -6.54 -4.03 -11.36
CA ALA A 99 -5.30 -3.27 -11.33
C ALA A 99 -4.89 -2.94 -9.89
N LYS A 100 -5.84 -2.49 -9.06
CA LYS A 100 -5.60 -2.23 -7.64
C LYS A 100 -5.23 -3.51 -6.88
N ALA A 101 -5.85 -4.64 -7.17
CA ALA A 101 -5.50 -5.93 -6.58
C ALA A 101 -4.07 -6.38 -6.93
N ILE A 102 -3.64 -6.17 -8.17
CA ILE A 102 -2.26 -6.43 -8.60
C ILE A 102 -1.29 -5.56 -7.80
N ILE A 103 -1.57 -4.26 -7.72
CA ILE A 103 -0.75 -3.28 -7.00
C ILE A 103 -0.62 -3.64 -5.52
N SER A 104 -1.75 -3.85 -4.84
CA SER A 104 -1.80 -4.16 -3.41
C SER A 104 -1.20 -5.52 -3.06
N SER A 105 -1.06 -6.41 -4.05
CA SER A 105 -0.40 -7.72 -3.87
C SER A 105 1.12 -7.65 -3.94
N GLY A 106 1.70 -6.50 -4.33
CA GLY A 106 3.14 -6.28 -4.23
C GLY A 106 3.61 -6.20 -2.78
N VAL A 107 4.81 -6.71 -2.50
CA VAL A 107 5.45 -6.48 -1.20
C VAL A 107 5.90 -5.02 -1.12
N HIS A 108 5.59 -4.33 -0.02
CA HIS A 108 6.09 -2.98 0.18
C HIS A 108 7.64 -2.99 0.16
N PRO A 109 8.34 -2.04 -0.50
CA PRO A 109 9.80 -2.08 -0.70
C PRO A 109 10.63 -1.96 0.58
N LYS A 110 10.00 -1.64 1.71
CA LYS A 110 10.61 -1.68 3.05
C LYS A 110 10.22 -2.91 3.87
N SER A 111 9.37 -3.78 3.33
CA SER A 111 8.96 -5.00 4.02
C SER A 111 10.03 -6.06 3.90
N GLU A 112 10.47 -6.57 5.04
CA GLU A 112 11.33 -7.73 5.15
C GLU A 112 10.43 -8.93 5.50
N LEU A 113 10.20 -9.82 4.53
CA LEU A 113 9.52 -11.07 4.81
C LEU A 113 10.45 -11.94 5.66
N MET A 114 9.95 -12.41 6.81
CA MET A 114 10.73 -13.20 7.77
C MET A 114 10.08 -14.57 7.98
N THR A 115 10.86 -15.57 8.40
CA THR A 115 10.29 -16.85 8.82
C THR A 115 9.44 -16.69 10.08
N LYS A 116 8.56 -17.66 10.38
CA LYS A 116 7.80 -17.68 11.64
C LYS A 116 8.71 -17.59 12.87
N GLY A 117 9.83 -18.30 12.84
CA GLY A 117 10.81 -18.31 13.94
C GLY A 117 11.45 -16.94 14.11
N ASP A 118 11.90 -16.33 13.02
CA ASP A 118 12.56 -15.02 13.05
C ASP A 118 11.58 -13.91 13.43
N ALA A 119 10.34 -13.93 12.94
CA ALA A 119 9.31 -12.98 13.32
C ALA A 119 8.92 -13.11 14.80
N ALA A 120 8.83 -14.33 15.33
CA ALA A 120 8.57 -14.57 16.76
C ALA A 120 9.72 -14.08 17.63
N LYS A 121 10.98 -14.33 17.21
CA LYS A 121 12.17 -13.82 17.88
C LYS A 121 12.20 -12.29 17.87
N TRP A 122 11.98 -11.68 16.70
CA TRP A 122 11.90 -10.23 16.55
C TRP A 122 10.81 -9.63 17.44
N LYS A 123 9.60 -10.21 17.46
CA LYS A 123 8.50 -9.72 18.30
C LYS A 123 8.86 -9.78 19.78
N LYS A 124 9.46 -10.89 20.24
CA LYS A 124 9.92 -11.04 21.62
C LYS A 124 10.97 -9.99 21.98
N ASP A 125 11.95 -9.78 21.11
CA ASP A 125 13.03 -8.82 21.31
C ASP A 125 12.49 -7.37 21.30
N ALA A 126 11.58 -7.04 20.40
CA ALA A 126 10.94 -5.73 20.30
C ALA A 126 10.12 -5.41 21.56
N ILE A 127 9.29 -6.35 22.03
CA ILE A 127 8.52 -6.21 23.28
C ILE A 127 9.48 -6.00 24.46
N SER A 128 10.57 -6.75 24.55
CA SER A 128 11.56 -6.60 25.63
C SER A 128 12.22 -5.22 25.60
N LYS A 129 12.60 -4.72 24.42
CA LYS A 129 13.21 -3.39 24.26
C LYS A 129 12.24 -2.27 24.64
N LEU A 130 10.98 -2.35 24.20
CA LEU A 130 9.95 -1.36 24.54
C LEU A 130 9.62 -1.36 26.04
N ALA A 131 9.54 -2.54 26.67
CA ALA A 131 9.37 -2.64 28.11
C ALA A 131 10.54 -1.99 28.87
N LYS A 132 11.78 -2.28 28.48
CA LYS A 132 12.97 -1.64 29.08
C LYS A 132 12.98 -0.13 28.88
N ALA A 133 12.57 0.37 27.72
CA ALA A 133 12.46 1.81 27.46
C ALA A 133 11.40 2.47 28.36
N LYS A 134 10.25 1.81 28.54
CA LYS A 134 9.21 2.26 29.47
C LYS A 134 9.73 2.30 30.91
N ASP A 135 10.40 1.25 31.36
CA ASP A 135 10.95 1.17 32.72
C ASP A 135 12.02 2.25 32.96
N ALA A 136 12.87 2.53 31.96
CA ALA A 136 13.86 3.60 32.02
C ALA A 136 13.21 4.99 32.14
N LEU A 137 12.10 5.24 31.43
CA LEU A 137 11.34 6.49 31.57
C LEU A 137 10.62 6.60 32.92
N ASN A 138 10.09 5.49 33.44
CA ASN A 138 9.46 5.45 34.76
C ASN A 138 10.46 5.70 35.90
N SER A 139 11.72 5.30 35.70
CA SER A 139 12.82 5.47 36.66
C SER A 139 13.72 6.65 36.33
N MET A 140 13.24 7.58 35.49
CA MET A 140 14.01 8.76 35.10
C MET A 140 14.39 9.55 36.36
N PRO A 141 15.69 9.87 36.55
CA PRO A 141 16.10 10.65 37.70
C PRO A 141 15.42 12.02 37.73
N ASP A 142 15.03 12.46 38.92
CA ASP A 142 14.29 13.72 39.11
C ASP A 142 15.05 14.94 38.58
N ASN A 143 16.39 14.90 38.46
CA ASN A 143 17.17 16.00 37.90
C ASN A 143 17.03 16.18 36.38
N TYR A 144 16.22 15.37 35.70
CA TYR A 144 15.79 15.58 34.31
C TYR A 144 14.36 16.15 34.21
N LEU A 145 14.00 17.09 35.11
CA LEU A 145 12.65 17.69 35.21
C LEU A 145 12.08 18.19 33.88
N ASP A 146 12.93 18.74 33.01
CA ASP A 146 12.51 19.35 31.75
C ASP A 146 12.31 18.38 30.61
N PHE A 147 12.63 17.09 30.78
CA PHE A 147 12.54 16.11 29.68
C PHE A 147 11.14 16.07 29.06
N PHE A 148 10.09 16.00 29.86
CA PHE A 148 8.72 15.93 29.35
C PHE A 148 8.27 17.24 28.70
N ASN A 149 8.71 18.38 29.24
CA ASN A 149 8.45 19.69 28.65
C ASN A 149 9.16 19.82 27.28
N ASN A 150 10.41 19.36 27.19
CA ASN A 150 11.19 19.36 25.96
C ASN A 150 10.63 18.38 24.92
N TYR A 151 10.25 17.17 25.34
CA TYR A 151 9.59 16.19 24.47
C TYR A 151 8.30 16.76 23.87
N ARG A 152 7.48 17.42 24.71
CA ARG A 152 6.25 18.09 24.27
C ARG A 152 6.54 19.20 23.28
N ALA A 153 7.54 20.05 23.54
CA ALA A 153 7.95 21.12 22.65
C ALA A 153 8.42 20.60 21.29
N VAL A 154 9.24 19.54 21.27
CA VAL A 154 9.70 18.88 20.04
C VAL A 154 8.51 18.30 19.27
N ARG A 155 7.61 17.56 19.92
CA ARG A 155 6.41 17.00 19.27
C ARG A 155 5.52 18.09 18.66
N LEU A 156 5.28 19.18 19.38
CA LEU A 156 4.52 20.32 18.87
C LEU A 156 5.22 20.95 17.64
N SER A 157 6.54 21.09 17.67
CA SER A 157 7.31 21.61 16.53
C SER A 157 7.26 20.70 15.29
N CYS A 158 7.16 19.38 15.47
CA CYS A 158 7.00 18.43 14.36
C CYS A 158 5.57 18.41 13.79
N LEU A 159 4.58 18.90 14.55
CA LEU A 159 3.18 19.00 14.13
C LEU A 159 2.86 20.33 13.47
N GLN A 160 3.73 21.33 13.58
CA GLN A 160 3.59 22.57 12.82
C GLN A 160 4.02 22.33 11.37
N PRO A 161 3.12 22.43 10.38
CA PRO A 161 3.52 22.46 8.98
C PRO A 161 4.41 23.68 8.77
N SER A 162 5.56 23.50 8.10
CA SER A 162 6.54 24.56 7.81
C SER A 162 6.05 25.64 6.83
N GLN A 163 4.74 25.87 6.72
CA GLN A 163 4.13 26.96 5.97
C GLN A 163 2.90 27.47 6.75
N MET A 164 3.14 28.32 7.74
CA MET A 164 2.12 29.24 8.27
C MET A 164 2.46 30.66 7.81
N HIS A 165 2.39 30.86 6.50
CA HIS A 165 2.24 32.20 5.91
C HIS A 165 0.80 32.30 5.41
N ASP A 166 -0.15 32.38 6.35
CA ASP A 166 -1.38 33.13 6.16
C ASP A 166 -2.05 33.31 7.53
N ASN A 167 -2.33 34.58 7.85
CA ASN A 167 -2.69 35.08 9.17
C ASN A 167 -4.11 34.70 9.66
N ASP A 168 -4.71 33.62 9.17
CA ASP A 168 -6.13 33.30 9.47
C ASP A 168 -6.41 31.82 9.74
N VAL A 169 -5.44 31.09 10.30
CA VAL A 169 -5.75 29.78 10.92
C VAL A 169 -6.12 30.00 12.38
N SER A 170 -7.43 30.02 12.58
CA SER A 170 -8.10 30.25 13.86
C SER A 170 -7.52 29.44 15.01
N PHE A 171 -7.62 30.02 16.20
CA PHE A 171 -7.43 29.44 17.52
C PHE A 171 -7.98 28.00 17.70
N SER A 172 -8.87 27.52 16.81
CA SER A 172 -9.41 26.15 16.81
C SER A 172 -8.41 25.05 16.41
N ALA A 173 -7.47 25.28 15.48
CA ALA A 173 -6.47 24.27 15.09
C ALA A 173 -5.40 24.08 16.20
N MET A 174 -5.09 25.19 16.88
CA MET A 174 -4.22 25.21 18.05
C MET A 174 -4.93 24.61 19.28
N SER A 175 -6.24 24.85 19.44
CA SER A 175 -7.10 24.18 20.43
C SER A 175 -7.24 22.68 20.20
N TRP A 176 -7.23 22.19 18.95
CA TRP A 176 -7.19 20.76 18.65
C TRP A 176 -5.86 20.13 19.08
N CYS A 177 -4.72 20.79 18.80
CA CYS A 177 -3.40 20.34 19.26
C CYS A 177 -3.17 20.47 20.78
N LEU A 178 -3.91 21.37 21.44
CA LEU A 178 -3.88 21.56 22.91
C LEU A 178 -4.92 20.69 23.64
N GLY A 179 -5.99 20.29 22.96
CA GLY A 179 -7.10 19.48 23.46
C GLY A 179 -6.92 17.98 23.26
N THR A 180 -6.16 17.56 22.24
CA THR A 180 -5.62 16.20 22.15
C THR A 180 -4.22 16.24 22.77
N GLY A 181 -4.14 15.96 24.08
CA GLY A 181 -2.89 16.01 24.83
C GLY A 181 -1.75 15.35 24.06
N VAL A 182 -0.62 16.04 23.93
CA VAL A 182 0.61 15.39 23.46
C VAL A 182 0.89 14.26 24.44
N ASP A 183 0.63 13.02 23.99
CA ASP A 183 0.67 11.87 24.89
C ASP A 183 2.04 11.79 25.54
N HIS A 184 2.03 11.71 26.86
CA HIS A 184 3.20 11.37 27.63
C HIS A 184 3.84 10.12 26.99
N PRO A 185 5.17 10.05 26.82
CA PRO A 185 5.79 8.96 26.06
C PRO A 185 5.54 7.57 26.68
N ILE A 186 5.19 7.52 27.97
CA ILE A 186 4.79 6.29 28.66
C ILE A 186 3.50 5.66 28.06
N PRO A 187 2.34 6.34 28.03
CA PRO A 187 1.14 5.87 27.32
C PRO A 187 1.42 5.40 25.88
N VAL A 188 2.23 6.15 25.12
CA VAL A 188 2.60 5.77 23.74
C VAL A 188 3.33 4.42 23.71
N LEU A 189 4.25 4.19 24.65
CA LEU A 189 4.95 2.90 24.77
C LEU A 189 4.02 1.79 25.25
N GLU A 190 3.04 2.08 26.12
CA GLU A 190 2.03 1.12 26.57
C GLU A 190 1.12 0.67 25.44
N ASP A 191 0.64 1.60 24.63
CA ASP A 191 -0.19 1.31 23.46
C ASP A 191 0.60 0.53 22.41
N ALA A 192 1.85 0.90 22.15
CA ALA A 192 2.73 0.15 21.24
C ALA A 192 2.98 -1.27 21.75
N LEU A 193 3.21 -1.46 23.06
CA LEU A 193 3.36 -2.78 23.68
C LEU A 193 2.09 -3.61 23.55
N LYS A 194 0.93 -3.02 23.81
CA LYS A 194 -0.38 -3.67 23.68
C LYS A 194 -0.61 -4.12 22.24
N ALA A 195 -0.45 -3.21 21.27
CA ALA A 195 -0.60 -3.50 19.84
C ALA A 195 0.35 -4.62 19.39
N LEU A 196 1.63 -4.57 19.77
CA LEU A 196 2.60 -5.62 19.42
C LEU A 196 2.24 -6.96 20.06
N ARG A 197 1.78 -6.99 21.32
CA ARG A 197 1.35 -8.22 21.99
C ARG A 197 0.16 -8.86 21.26
N GLU A 198 -0.81 -8.04 20.87
CA GLU A 198 -2.02 -8.46 20.15
C GLU A 198 -1.75 -8.83 18.69
N THR A 199 -0.69 -8.29 18.08
CA THR A 199 -0.31 -8.59 16.69
C THR A 199 0.03 -10.06 16.53
N GLN A 200 -0.75 -10.80 15.73
CA GLN A 200 -0.44 -12.18 15.41
C GLN A 200 0.47 -12.25 14.19
N PHE A 201 1.46 -13.15 14.22
CA PHE A 201 2.12 -13.55 12.97
C PHE A 201 1.09 -14.34 12.17
N THR A 202 0.94 -14.02 10.89
CA THR A 202 0.03 -14.74 9.98
C THR A 202 0.86 -15.63 9.03
N PRO A 203 1.46 -16.73 9.55
CA PRO A 203 2.27 -17.66 8.73
C PRO A 203 1.44 -18.29 7.63
N SER A 204 0.15 -18.49 7.90
CA SER A 204 -0.83 -18.99 6.95
C SER A 204 -1.01 -18.05 5.77
N PHE A 205 -0.61 -16.78 5.85
CA PHE A 205 -0.70 -15.86 4.72
C PHE A 205 0.63 -15.74 3.95
N SER A 206 1.77 -15.66 4.64
CA SER A 206 3.10 -15.49 4.02
C SER A 206 3.76 -16.79 3.53
N GLY A 207 3.26 -17.96 3.96
CA GLY A 207 3.77 -19.27 3.54
C GLY A 207 5.08 -19.68 4.21
N THR A 208 5.66 -20.79 3.76
CA THR A 208 6.86 -21.43 4.36
C THR A 208 8.19 -20.94 3.79
N HIS A 209 8.19 -20.17 2.70
CA HIS A 209 9.40 -19.72 2.02
C HIS A 209 9.46 -18.19 2.02
N THR A 210 10.26 -17.62 2.93
CA THR A 210 10.21 -16.17 3.21
C THR A 210 11.51 -15.43 2.92
N ILE A 211 12.53 -16.09 2.34
CA ILE A 211 13.83 -15.46 2.06
C ILE A 211 14.15 -15.56 0.55
N GLY A 212 14.53 -14.43 -0.07
CA GLY A 212 14.99 -14.31 -1.46
C GLY A 212 13.93 -13.81 -2.46
N GLU A 213 14.32 -13.59 -3.73
CA GLU A 213 13.46 -13.07 -4.80
C GLU A 213 12.17 -13.89 -5.00
N SER A 214 12.21 -15.19 -4.67
CA SER A 214 11.03 -16.06 -4.75
C SER A 214 9.97 -15.80 -3.67
N ALA A 215 10.35 -15.19 -2.54
CA ALA A 215 9.42 -14.91 -1.42
C ALA A 215 8.42 -13.81 -1.80
N GLU A 216 8.89 -12.78 -2.51
CA GLU A 216 8.03 -11.71 -3.00
C GLU A 216 7.00 -12.21 -4.01
N ARG A 217 7.42 -13.08 -4.95
CA ARG A 217 6.51 -13.73 -5.89
C ARG A 217 5.47 -14.59 -5.17
N GLN A 218 5.87 -15.33 -4.13
CA GLN A 218 4.95 -16.16 -3.37
C GLN A 218 3.94 -15.32 -2.58
N PHE A 219 4.39 -14.24 -1.94
CA PHE A 219 3.51 -13.28 -1.30
C PHE A 219 2.50 -12.71 -2.30
N PHE A 220 2.98 -12.27 -3.47
CA PHE A 220 2.13 -11.76 -4.54
C PHE A 220 1.05 -12.76 -4.96
N VAL A 221 1.43 -14.01 -5.24
CA VAL A 221 0.49 -15.09 -5.60
C VAL A 221 -0.58 -15.26 -4.52
N ARG A 222 -0.16 -15.31 -3.24
CA ARG A 222 -1.08 -15.55 -2.13
C ARG A 222 -2.01 -14.38 -1.88
N SER A 223 -1.49 -13.16 -1.97
CA SER A 223 -2.26 -11.93 -1.86
C SER A 223 -3.28 -11.78 -2.97
N LEU A 224 -2.86 -11.94 -4.22
CA LEU A 224 -3.76 -11.81 -5.36
C LEU A 224 -4.85 -12.89 -5.30
N THR A 225 -4.49 -14.11 -4.91
CA THR A 225 -5.47 -15.20 -4.72
C THR A 225 -6.46 -14.87 -3.61
N ALA A 226 -6.00 -14.31 -2.48
CA ALA A 226 -6.89 -13.90 -1.39
C ALA A 226 -7.87 -12.81 -1.83
N ALA A 227 -7.40 -11.80 -2.58
CA ALA A 227 -8.26 -10.76 -3.15
C ALA A 227 -9.31 -11.34 -4.11
N MET A 228 -8.90 -12.29 -4.98
CA MET A 228 -9.85 -12.98 -5.87
C MET A 228 -10.90 -13.77 -5.07
N ILE A 229 -10.51 -14.53 -4.05
CA ILE A 229 -11.46 -15.30 -3.23
C ILE A 229 -12.42 -14.36 -2.51
N GLU A 230 -11.93 -13.26 -1.93
CA GLU A 230 -12.83 -12.32 -1.24
C GLU A 230 -13.86 -11.73 -2.19
N LYS A 231 -13.42 -11.30 -3.38
CA LYS A 231 -14.32 -10.62 -4.33
C LYS A 231 -15.28 -11.57 -5.04
N THR A 232 -14.88 -12.81 -5.26
CA THR A 232 -15.59 -13.73 -6.17
C THR A 232 -15.96 -15.08 -5.57
N GLY A 233 -15.53 -15.37 -4.34
CA GLY A 233 -15.63 -16.68 -3.69
C GLY A 233 -14.71 -17.76 -4.28
N LYS A 234 -13.86 -17.45 -5.26
CA LYS A 234 -13.05 -18.44 -5.98
C LYS A 234 -11.59 -18.00 -6.17
N LYS A 235 -10.69 -18.98 -6.26
CA LYS A 235 -9.23 -18.77 -6.38
C LYS A 235 -8.76 -18.23 -7.74
N TYR A 236 -9.51 -18.49 -8.81
CA TYR A 236 -9.15 -18.12 -10.20
C TYR A 236 -7.67 -18.34 -10.56
N ARG A 237 -7.15 -19.55 -10.29
CA ARG A 237 -5.71 -19.85 -10.33
C ARG A 237 -5.04 -19.58 -11.68
N LYS A 238 -5.75 -19.75 -12.81
CA LYS A 238 -5.25 -19.40 -14.15
C LYS A 238 -4.99 -17.90 -14.29
N ILE A 239 -5.94 -17.05 -13.85
CA ILE A 239 -5.79 -15.59 -13.83
C ILE A 239 -4.58 -15.21 -12.97
N VAL A 240 -4.46 -15.80 -11.78
CA VAL A 240 -3.32 -15.54 -10.89
C VAL A 240 -1.99 -15.97 -11.52
N ALA A 241 -1.95 -17.11 -12.22
CA ALA A 241 -0.75 -17.60 -12.91
C ALA A 241 -0.32 -16.64 -14.02
N GLU A 242 -1.23 -16.26 -14.92
CA GLU A 242 -0.99 -15.33 -16.04
C GLU A 242 -0.48 -13.97 -15.52
N THR A 243 -1.14 -13.46 -14.48
CA THR A 243 -0.79 -12.18 -13.84
C THR A 243 0.59 -12.24 -13.19
N THR A 244 0.89 -13.33 -12.48
CA THR A 244 2.20 -13.50 -11.83
C THR A 244 3.31 -13.67 -12.87
N ALA A 245 3.04 -14.41 -13.94
CA ALA A 245 3.96 -14.57 -15.06
C ALA A 245 4.31 -13.22 -15.69
N ALA A 246 3.32 -12.36 -15.94
CA ALA A 246 3.53 -11.02 -16.47
C ALA A 246 4.25 -10.09 -15.47
N ALA A 247 3.81 -10.07 -14.21
CA ALA A 247 4.37 -9.19 -13.18
C ALA A 247 5.86 -9.47 -12.90
N PHE A 248 6.23 -10.76 -12.83
CA PHE A 248 7.59 -11.20 -12.49
C PHE A 248 8.43 -11.62 -13.69
N ASP A 249 7.88 -11.57 -14.90
CA ASP A 249 8.55 -12.03 -16.13
C ASP A 249 9.09 -13.47 -15.96
N CYS A 250 8.19 -14.39 -15.61
CA CYS A 250 8.55 -15.75 -15.20
C CYS A 250 7.56 -16.80 -15.72
N ASN A 251 8.02 -18.06 -15.78
CA ASN A 251 7.23 -19.19 -16.29
C ASN A 251 6.48 -19.93 -15.17
N ILE A 252 5.77 -19.19 -14.32
CA ILE A 252 4.99 -19.81 -13.24
C ILE A 252 3.77 -20.53 -13.81
N THR A 253 3.49 -21.73 -13.29
CA THR A 253 2.40 -22.58 -13.78
C THR A 253 1.21 -22.59 -12.83
N GLU A 254 0.02 -22.91 -13.34
CA GLU A 254 -1.18 -23.10 -12.50
C GLU A 254 -0.94 -24.17 -11.41
N ARG A 255 -0.16 -25.22 -11.71
CA ARG A 255 0.23 -26.25 -10.73
C ARG A 255 1.00 -25.65 -9.55
N GLU A 256 1.89 -24.71 -9.81
CA GLU A 256 2.60 -24.00 -8.75
C GLU A 256 1.67 -23.09 -7.95
N ILE A 257 0.73 -22.40 -8.60
CA ILE A 257 -0.31 -21.62 -7.90
C ILE A 257 -1.14 -22.53 -6.97
N ILE A 258 -1.54 -23.73 -7.42
CA ILE A 258 -2.26 -24.70 -6.59
C ILE A 258 -1.45 -25.02 -5.32
N ARG A 259 -0.16 -25.32 -5.47
CA ARG A 259 0.73 -25.63 -4.33
C ARG A 259 0.84 -24.43 -3.38
N LEU A 260 1.07 -23.24 -3.93
CA LEU A 260 1.28 -22.01 -3.15
C LEU A 260 0.01 -21.50 -2.47
N THR A 261 -1.17 -21.90 -2.92
CA THR A 261 -2.47 -21.42 -2.40
C THR A 261 -3.27 -22.51 -1.70
N LYS A 262 -2.68 -23.70 -1.47
CA LYS A 262 -3.36 -24.84 -0.86
C LYS A 262 -3.94 -24.51 0.52
N THR A 263 -3.20 -23.74 1.30
CA THR A 263 -3.56 -23.37 2.69
C THR A 263 -4.29 -22.03 2.80
N LEU A 264 -4.74 -21.43 1.69
CA LEU A 264 -5.61 -20.26 1.73
C LEU A 264 -7.06 -20.73 1.82
N ASP A 265 -7.59 -20.72 3.03
CA ASP A 265 -8.99 -20.92 3.39
C ASP A 265 -9.61 -19.61 3.90
N ASP A 266 -10.92 -19.61 4.14
CA ASP A 266 -11.66 -18.41 4.52
C ASP A 266 -11.16 -17.82 5.86
N ASP A 267 -10.76 -18.68 6.80
CA ASP A 267 -10.17 -18.27 8.08
C ASP A 267 -8.82 -17.56 7.88
N THR A 268 -7.98 -18.08 6.99
CA THR A 268 -6.70 -17.45 6.64
C THR A 268 -6.90 -16.10 5.97
N ILE A 269 -7.90 -15.98 5.11
CA ILE A 269 -8.21 -14.74 4.39
C ILE A 269 -8.78 -13.71 5.35
N SER A 270 -9.74 -14.10 6.20
CA SER A 270 -10.34 -13.23 7.20
C SER A 270 -9.29 -12.58 8.12
N ASN A 271 -8.30 -13.35 8.55
CA ASN A 271 -7.18 -12.84 9.35
C ASN A 271 -6.21 -11.91 8.56
N ALA A 272 -6.18 -12.02 7.23
CA ALA A 272 -5.36 -11.18 6.36
C ALA A 272 -6.09 -9.91 5.87
N LYS A 273 -7.44 -9.83 6.03
CA LYS A 273 -8.27 -8.72 5.53
C LYS A 273 -7.83 -7.35 6.00
N GLY A 274 -7.41 -7.24 7.27
CA GLY A 274 -7.05 -5.95 7.88
C GLY A 274 -5.90 -5.21 7.18
N TYR A 275 -4.94 -5.95 6.60
CA TYR A 275 -3.73 -5.36 6.00
C TYR A 275 -3.78 -5.27 4.47
N LEU A 276 -4.38 -6.24 3.77
CA LEU A 276 -4.28 -6.32 2.30
C LEU A 276 -5.54 -5.87 1.56
N LEU A 277 -6.69 -6.03 2.18
CA LEU A 277 -7.99 -5.95 1.50
C LEU A 277 -8.75 -4.68 1.89
N SER A 278 -8.39 -4.06 3.02
CA SER A 278 -8.81 -2.70 3.38
C SER A 278 -8.37 -1.64 2.36
N MET A 279 -7.41 -1.96 1.48
CA MET A 279 -6.93 -1.07 0.42
C MET A 279 -7.66 -1.19 -0.92
N ILE A 280 -8.66 -2.09 -1.03
CA ILE A 280 -9.44 -2.34 -2.26
C ILE A 280 -10.95 -2.31 -1.94
N SER A 281 -11.41 -1.26 -1.27
CA SER A 281 -12.84 -1.09 -0.97
C SER A 281 -13.63 -0.69 -2.22
N ASP A 282 -14.90 -1.08 -2.27
CA ASP A 282 -15.80 -0.70 -3.38
C ASP A 282 -15.92 0.84 -3.49
N ASP A 283 -15.94 1.56 -2.36
CA ASP A 283 -15.96 3.03 -2.32
C ASP A 283 -14.69 3.62 -2.94
N PHE A 284 -13.51 3.08 -2.60
CA PHE A 284 -12.25 3.55 -3.18
C PHE A 284 -12.22 3.31 -4.70
N ILE A 285 -12.74 2.17 -5.17
CA ILE A 285 -12.81 1.89 -6.60
C ILE A 285 -13.79 2.83 -7.32
N ALA A 286 -14.92 3.15 -6.70
CA ALA A 286 -15.88 4.11 -7.24
C ALA A 286 -15.25 5.52 -7.36
N ASP A 287 -14.57 5.98 -6.31
CA ASP A 287 -13.86 7.26 -6.32
C ASP A 287 -12.74 7.26 -7.38
N LEU A 288 -11.98 6.17 -7.49
CA LEU A 288 -10.93 6.01 -8.49
C LEU A 288 -11.47 6.09 -9.93
N CYS A 289 -12.59 5.42 -10.23
CA CYS A 289 -13.23 5.49 -11.54
C CYS A 289 -13.68 6.93 -11.85
N LYS A 290 -14.32 7.61 -10.90
CA LYS A 290 -14.75 9.01 -11.05
C LYS A 290 -13.57 9.96 -11.29
N ASP A 291 -12.50 9.81 -10.52
CA ASP A 291 -11.28 10.60 -10.69
C ASP A 291 -10.64 10.34 -12.06
N SER A 292 -10.74 9.10 -12.54
CA SER A 292 -10.22 8.71 -13.85
C SER A 292 -10.98 9.40 -15.00
N GLU A 293 -12.31 9.53 -14.89
CA GLU A 293 -13.11 10.27 -15.88
C GLU A 293 -12.73 11.75 -15.93
N ILE A 294 -12.52 12.37 -14.76
CA ILE A 294 -12.07 13.76 -14.63
C ILE A 294 -10.69 13.93 -15.28
N ALA A 295 -9.76 13.03 -14.99
CA ALA A 295 -8.43 13.03 -15.56
C ALA A 295 -8.47 12.88 -17.10
N LYS A 296 -9.28 11.94 -17.60
CA LYS A 296 -9.46 11.71 -19.04
C LYS A 296 -10.00 12.96 -19.75
N ALA A 297 -11.03 13.58 -19.18
CA ALA A 297 -11.61 14.81 -19.71
C ALA A 297 -10.64 16.01 -19.64
N SER A 298 -9.72 16.04 -18.68
CA SER A 298 -8.65 17.04 -18.63
C SER A 298 -7.65 16.83 -19.76
N TRP A 299 -7.20 15.59 -19.97
CA TRP A 299 -6.25 15.24 -21.03
C TRP A 299 -6.81 15.52 -22.43
N GLU A 300 -8.06 15.13 -22.70
CA GLU A 300 -8.72 15.37 -23.99
C GLU A 300 -8.91 16.87 -24.32
N ARG A 301 -9.00 17.73 -23.29
CA ARG A 301 -9.06 19.19 -23.46
C ARG A 301 -7.71 19.79 -23.83
N ASP A 302 -6.63 19.30 -23.23
CA ASP A 302 -5.28 19.82 -23.44
C ASP A 302 -4.68 19.41 -24.80
N LEU A 303 -5.24 18.40 -25.47
CA LEU A 303 -4.87 17.97 -26.82
C LEU A 303 -5.54 18.79 -27.94
N LYS A 304 -6.51 19.65 -27.62
CA LYS A 304 -7.26 20.49 -28.57
C LYS A 304 -6.77 21.93 -28.53
#